data_AF-A0A423UFH4-F1
#
_entry.id   AF-A0A423UFH4-F1
#
_cell.length_a   1.000
_cell.length_b   1.000
_cell.length_c   1.000
_cell.angle_alpha   90.00
_cell.angle_beta   90.00
_cell.angle_gamma   90.00
#
_symmetry.space_group_name_H-M   'P 1'
#
loop_
_entity.id
_entity.type
_entity.pdbx_description
1 polymer ?
#
loop_
_entity_poly.entity_id
_entity_poly.type
_entity_poly.pdbx_seq_one_letter_code
_entity_poly.pdbx_strand_id
1 'polypeptide(L)' 'MNDLILRCKDRLDKSLMPGGYNIGLNCGVVAGQSVPHCHCHLIPRYQGDVQDPRGGVRGVIPDRQQY' A
#
# COMPACT_ATOMS: atom_id res chain seq x y z
N MET A 1 -1.39 1.36 15.82
CA MET A 1 -1.10 1.12 14.40
C MET A 1 -1.65 -0.22 13.91
N ASN A 2 -1.27 -1.36 14.51
CA ASN A 2 -1.69 -2.70 14.06
C ASN A 2 -3.22 -2.89 14.03
N ASP A 3 -3.92 -2.55 15.12
CA ASP A 3 -5.40 -2.67 15.19
C ASP A 3 -6.12 -1.94 14.05
N LEU A 4 -5.75 -0.68 13.77
CA LEU A 4 -6.38 0.11 12.72
C LEU A 4 -6.16 -0.51 11.33
N ILE A 5 -4.96 -1.03 11.06
CA ILE A 5 -4.66 -1.72 9.80
C ILE A 5 -5.54 -2.96 9.64
N LEU A 6 -5.66 -3.78 10.69
CA LEU A 6 -6.48 -4.99 10.68
C LEU A 6 -7.97 -4.68 10.48
N ARG A 7 -8.47 -3.62 11.12
CA ARG A 7 -9.86 -3.17 10.95
C ARG A 7 -10.14 -2.63 9.55
N CYS A 8 -9.22 -1.86 8.98
CA CYS A 8 -9.34 -1.40 7.59
C CYS A 8 -9.28 -2.58 6.61
N LYS A 9 -8.39 -3.55 6.85
CA LYS A 9 -8.31 -4.78 6.05
C LYS A 9 -9.63 -5.56 6.09
N ASP A 10 -10.19 -5.82 7.26
CA ASP A 10 -11.47 -6.55 7.38
C ASP A 10 -12.61 -5.86 6.62
N ARG A 11 -12.65 -4.52 6.65
CA ARG A 11 -13.64 -3.76 5.84
C ARG A 11 -13.41 -3.94 4.34
N LEU A 12 -12.16 -3.86 3.89
CA LEU A 12 -11.79 -4.00 2.47
C LEU A 12 -12.01 -5.43 1.96
N ASP A 13 -11.75 -6.44 2.80
CA ASP A 13 -12.03 -7.84 2.48
C ASP A 13 -13.51 -8.06 2.19
N LYS A 14 -14.38 -7.46 3.01
CA LYS A 14 -15.85 -7.57 2.87
C LYS A 14 -16.41 -6.82 1.67
N SER A 15 -15.84 -5.66 1.33
CA SER A 15 -16.40 -4.81 0.26
C SER A 15 -15.77 -5.04 -1.11
N LEU A 16 -14.50 -5.46 -1.17
CA LEU A 16 -13.73 -5.46 -2.41
C LEU A 16 -13.04 -6.79 -2.73
N MET A 17 -13.05 -7.76 -1.79
CA MET A 17 -12.48 -9.11 -1.96
C MET A 17 -11.09 -9.13 -2.66
N PRO A 18 -10.10 -8.35 -2.19
CA PRO A 18 -8.78 -8.36 -2.82
C PRO A 18 -8.04 -9.68 -2.61
N GLY A 19 -7.18 -10.04 -3.56
CA GLY A 19 -6.36 -11.25 -3.51
C GLY A 19 -5.12 -11.11 -2.62
N GLY A 20 -4.75 -9.88 -2.26
CA GLY A 20 -3.61 -9.58 -1.38
C GLY A 20 -3.51 -8.10 -1.05
N TYR A 21 -2.45 -7.72 -0.34
CA TYR A 21 -2.20 -6.32 0.03
C TYR A 21 -0.72 -5.99 -0.03
N ASN A 22 -0.40 -4.75 -0.43
CA ASN A 22 0.86 -4.12 -0.04
C ASN A 22 0.61 -3.20 1.15
N ILE A 23 1.46 -3.33 2.17
CA ILE A 23 1.42 -2.51 3.37
C ILE A 23 2.81 -1.89 3.54
N GLY A 24 2.90 -0.58 3.71
CA GLY A 24 4.19 0.07 3.93
C GLY A 24 4.10 1.50 4.42
N LEU A 25 5.24 1.98 4.89
CA LEU A 25 5.43 3.29 5.51
C LEU A 25 6.81 3.82 5.14
N ASN A 26 6.91 5.12 4.90
CA ASN A 26 8.17 5.83 4.72
C ASN A 26 8.42 6.70 5.96
N CYS A 27 9.61 6.62 6.55
CA CYS A 27 10.00 7.41 7.72
C CYS A 27 11.17 8.33 7.36
N GLY A 28 10.92 9.63 7.34
CA GLY A 28 11.87 10.65 6.94
C GLY A 28 11.93 10.86 5.42
N VAL A 29 12.41 12.05 5.04
CA VAL A 29 12.49 12.49 3.63
C VAL A 29 13.37 11.56 2.80
N VAL A 30 14.48 11.07 3.36
CA VAL A 30 15.40 10.14 2.67
C VAL A 30 14.72 8.81 2.32
N ALA A 31 13.75 8.36 3.12
CA ALA A 31 12.95 7.18 2.82
C ALA A 31 11.81 7.46 1.81
N GLY A 32 11.61 8.72 1.39
CA GLY A 32 10.53 9.14 0.50
C GLY A 32 9.23 9.50 1.22
N GLN A 33 9.29 9.96 2.48
CA GLN A 33 8.12 10.52 3.16
C GLN A 33 7.82 11.92 2.61
N SER A 34 6.68 12.10 1.93
CA SER A 34 6.25 13.39 1.38
C SER A 34 5.38 14.20 2.35
N VAL A 35 4.60 13.53 3.21
CA VAL A 35 3.75 14.16 4.23
C VAL A 35 4.43 14.00 5.59
N PRO A 36 4.73 15.09 6.34
CA PRO A 36 5.43 15.06 7.62
C PRO A 36 4.52 14.61 8.79
N HIS A 37 3.78 13.53 8.57
CA HIS A 37 2.95 12.84 9.53
C HIS A 37 3.10 11.34 9.26
N CYS A 38 3.32 10.54 10.31
CA CYS A 38 3.36 9.09 10.20
C CYS A 38 2.04 8.56 9.62
N HIS A 39 2.12 7.89 8.47
CA HIS A 39 0.99 7.25 7.82
C HIS A 39 1.41 5.90 7.24
N CYS A 40 0.46 4.99 7.13
CA CYS A 40 0.65 3.66 6.56
C CYS A 40 -0.22 3.54 5.31
N HIS A 41 0.36 3.10 4.21
CA HIS A 41 -0.37 2.72 3.02
C HIS A 41 -0.92 1.30 3.20
N LEU A 42 -2.21 1.13 3.02
CA LEU A 42 -2.87 -0.17 2.91
C LEU A 42 -3.49 -0.25 1.51
N ILE A 43 -2.84 -1.00 0.61
CA ILE A 43 -3.18 -1.01 -0.82
C ILE A 43 -3.69 -2.41 -1.18
N PRO A 44 -5.00 -2.57 -1.48
CA PRO A 44 -5.56 -3.81 -2.01
C PRO A 44 -4.91 -4.19 -3.34
N ARG A 45 -4.67 -5.49 -3.55
CA ARG A 45 -4.06 -6.05 -4.75
C ARG A 45 -4.92 -7.16 -5.36
N TYR A 46 -4.86 -7.27 -6.67
CA TYR A 46 -5.62 -8.25 -7.46
C TYR A 46 -4.71 -8.99 -8.43
N GLN A 47 -5.10 -10.21 -8.81
CA GLN A 47 -4.39 -10.95 -9.84
C GLN A 47 -4.41 -10.14 -11.16
N GLY A 48 -3.23 -9.79 -11.66
CA GLY A 48 -3.08 -9.07 -12.93
C GLY A 48 -3.29 -7.56 -12.87
N ASP A 49 -3.41 -6.94 -11.69
CA ASP A 49 -3.53 -5.47 -11.56
C ASP A 49 -2.24 -4.70 -11.94
N VAL A 50 -1.10 -5.38 -11.91
CA VAL A 50 0.19 -4.91 -12.43
C VAL A 50 0.85 -6.03 -13.21
N GLN A 51 1.70 -5.68 -14.18
CA GLN A 51 2.41 -6.64 -15.02
C GLN A 51 3.44 -7.48 -14.24
N ASP A 52 4.19 -6.86 -13.32
CA ASP A 52 5.13 -7.54 -12.44
C ASP A 52 4.87 -7.10 -10.98
N PRO A 53 4.38 -8.00 -10.11
CA PRO A 53 4.05 -7.66 -8.73
C PRO A 53 5.28 -7.50 -7.82
N ARG A 54 6.50 -7.79 -8.30
CA ARG A 54 7.74 -7.62 -7.56
C ARG A 54 8.11 -6.12 -7.49
N GLY A 55 8.69 -5.67 -6.38
CA GLY A 55 9.07 -4.26 -6.16
C GLY A 55 8.30 -3.53 -5.05
N GLY A 56 7.33 -4.20 -4.41
CA GLY A 56 6.67 -3.70 -3.19
C GLY A 56 5.76 -2.49 -3.42
N VAL A 57 5.64 -1.63 -2.41
CA VAL A 57 4.68 -0.49 -2.41
C VAL A 57 4.95 0.51 -3.54
N ARG A 58 6.21 0.76 -3.92
CA ARG A 58 6.55 1.64 -5.05
C ARG A 58 6.09 1.03 -6.38
N GLY A 59 6.10 -0.29 -6.51
CA GLY A 59 5.69 -1.00 -7.73
C GLY A 59 4.19 -0.96 -8.05
N VAL A 60 3.34 -0.47 -7.13
CA VAL A 60 1.88 -0.56 -7.26
C VAL A 60 1.34 0.27 -8.44
N ILE A 61 1.90 1.46 -8.68
CA ILE A 61 1.56 2.30 -9.84
C ILE A 61 2.86 2.66 -10.54
N PRO A 62 3.31 1.85 -11.52
CA PRO A 62 4.63 2.01 -12.14
C PRO A 62 4.91 3.44 -12.64
N ASP A 63 3.94 4.04 -13.33
CA ASP A 63 4.08 5.38 -13.91
C ASP A 63 4.09 6.51 -12.87
N ARG A 64 3.74 6.22 -11.61
CA ARG A 64 3.69 7.19 -10.51
C ARG A 64 4.69 6.88 -9.41
N GLN A 65 5.80 6.23 -9.74
CA GLN A 65 6.84 5.91 -8.76
C GLN A 65 7.66 7.12 -8.27
N GLN A 66 7.65 8.23 -9.01
CA GLN A 66 8.57 9.37 -8.84
C GLN A 66 7.86 10.70 -8.51
N TYR A 67 6.63 10.69 -7.98
CA TYR A 67 5.98 11.93 -7.55
C TYR A 67 6.71 12.58 -6.36
#